data_AF-A0A5M4BBF1-F1
#
_entry.id   AF-A0A5M4BBF1-F1
#
_cell.length_a   1.000
_cell.length_b   1.000
_cell.length_c   1.000
_cell.angle_alpha   90.00
_cell.angle_beta   90.00
_cell.angle_gamma   90.00
#
_symmetry.space_group_name_H-M   'P 1'
#
loop_
_entity.id
_entity.type
_entity.pdbx_description
1 polymer ?
#
loop_
_entity_poly.entity_id
_entity_poly.type
_entity_poly.pdbx_seq_one_letter_code
_entity_poly.pdbx_strand_id
1 'polypeptide(L)'
;MTSSVIYSRLNVHMKSGDTAFSGNISLEKGTCVGVHFIPMKNNKPEFPVEIEIKNAQGGTLLNPTDYRDYVRTEGGYFQGVKQVNFPTDNNRFFVTINAEEPLTDEFIGQLVFIIQREGSCGCNKE
;
A
#
# COMPACT_ATOMS: atom_id res chain seq x y z
N MET A 1 3.35 20.54 -18.28
CA MET A 1 3.91 19.36 -17.59
C MET A 1 3.51 19.41 -16.13
N THR A 2 2.46 18.71 -15.74
CA THR A 2 2.14 18.46 -14.33
C THR A 2 1.88 16.97 -14.21
N SER A 3 2.95 16.21 -13.99
CA SER A 3 2.83 14.87 -13.43
C SER A 3 2.26 15.03 -12.02
N SER A 4 0.94 15.00 -11.91
CA SER A 4 0.27 15.16 -10.62
C SER A 4 0.30 13.80 -9.91
N VAL A 5 1.29 13.60 -9.04
CA VAL A 5 1.33 12.46 -8.12
C VAL A 5 0.32 12.70 -7.01
N ILE A 6 -0.53 11.71 -6.73
CA ILE A 6 -1.48 11.71 -5.62
C ILE A 6 -1.03 10.67 -4.61
N TYR A 7 -1.36 10.92 -3.34
CA TYR A 7 -1.17 9.97 -2.26
C TYR A 7 -2.52 9.58 -1.65
N SER A 8 -2.88 8.31 -1.75
CA SER A 8 -4.03 7.74 -1.05
C SER A 8 -3.54 6.97 0.17
N ARG A 9 -4.24 7.09 1.30
CA ARG A 9 -3.78 6.57 2.59
C ARG A 9 -4.84 5.67 3.23
N LEU A 10 -4.41 4.53 3.75
CA LEU A 10 -5.22 3.63 4.57
C LEU A 10 -4.58 3.54 5.96
N ASN A 11 -5.33 3.90 7.00
CA ASN A 11 -4.89 3.71 8.38
C ASN A 11 -5.04 2.25 8.76
N VAL A 12 -3.98 1.69 9.34
CA VAL A 12 -3.93 0.32 9.83
C VAL A 12 -3.85 0.38 11.35
N HIS A 13 -4.72 -0.38 12.01
CA HIS A 13 -4.68 -0.53 13.45
C HIS A 13 -5.13 -1.96 13.80
N MET A 14 -4.19 -2.73 14.32
CA MET A 14 -4.43 -4.04 14.95
C MET A 14 -4.05 -3.91 16.42
N LYS A 15 -4.91 -4.37 17.31
CA LYS A 15 -4.67 -4.38 18.76
C LYS A 15 -3.79 -5.56 19.13
N SER A 16 -3.21 -5.52 20.31
CA SER A 16 -2.61 -6.71 20.93
C SER A 16 -3.63 -7.85 20.97
N GLY A 17 -3.21 -9.04 20.58
CA GLY A 17 -4.04 -10.23 20.40
C GLY A 17 -4.70 -10.39 19.02
N ASP A 18 -4.73 -9.36 18.18
CA ASP A 18 -5.28 -9.48 16.83
C ASP A 18 -4.32 -10.28 15.92
N THR A 19 -4.88 -11.07 15.02
CA THR A 19 -4.14 -11.82 13.99
C THR A 19 -4.41 -11.30 12.58
N ALA A 20 -5.44 -10.48 12.38
CA ALA A 20 -5.79 -9.97 11.07
C ALA A 20 -6.41 -8.57 11.11
N PHE A 21 -6.18 -7.81 10.05
CA PHE A 21 -6.88 -6.56 9.74
C PHE A 21 -7.37 -6.61 8.30
N SER A 22 -8.55 -6.02 8.07
CA SER A 22 -9.08 -5.83 6.72
C SER A 22 -9.57 -4.40 6.56
N GLY A 23 -9.07 -3.74 5.54
CA GLY A 23 -9.43 -2.39 5.16
C GLY A 23 -9.81 -2.32 3.69
N ASN A 24 -10.42 -1.21 3.31
CA ASN A 24 -10.65 -0.89 1.91
C ASN A 24 -10.27 0.55 1.65
N ILE A 25 -9.79 0.81 0.44
CA ILE A 25 -9.41 2.14 -0.02
C ILE A 25 -9.86 2.34 -1.46
N SER A 26 -10.38 3.52 -1.75
CA SER A 26 -10.63 3.95 -3.12
C SER A 26 -9.40 4.70 -3.62
N LEU A 27 -8.82 4.22 -4.72
CA LEU A 27 -7.66 4.85 -5.35
C LEU A 27 -8.15 5.67 -6.54
N GLU A 28 -7.71 6.93 -6.62
CA GLU A 28 -8.04 7.81 -7.75
C GLU A 28 -7.56 7.24 -9.09
N LYS A 29 -8.18 7.71 -10.18
CA LYS A 29 -7.79 7.31 -11.53
C LYS A 29 -6.31 7.61 -11.85
N GLY A 30 -5.60 6.61 -12.35
CA GLY A 30 -4.20 6.68 -12.74
C GLY A 30 -3.52 5.32 -12.72
N THR A 31 -2.23 5.32 -12.39
CA THR A 31 -1.43 4.11 -12.19
C THR A 31 -0.85 4.14 -10.79
N CYS A 32 -1.09 3.10 -9.98
CA CYS A 32 -0.38 2.94 -8.73
C CYS A 32 1.05 2.51 -9.05
N VAL A 33 2.01 3.38 -8.71
CA VAL A 33 3.44 3.20 -9.01
C VAL A 33 4.26 2.80 -7.78
N GLY A 34 3.70 2.94 -6.58
CA GLY A 34 4.38 2.61 -5.35
C GLY A 34 3.45 2.41 -4.17
N VAL A 35 3.83 1.50 -3.27
CA VAL A 35 3.18 1.30 -1.98
C VAL A 35 4.24 1.42 -0.88
N HIS A 36 3.90 2.10 0.21
CA HIS A 36 4.79 2.28 1.34
C HIS A 36 4.01 2.19 2.66
N PHE A 37 4.57 1.51 3.65
CA PHE A 37 4.03 1.44 4.99
C PHE A 37 4.82 2.33 5.95
N ILE A 38 4.12 3.27 6.58
CA ILE A 38 4.66 4.17 7.60
C ILE A 38 4.24 3.62 8.98
N PRO A 39 5.14 2.99 9.75
CA PRO A 39 4.83 2.57 11.10
C PRO A 39 4.65 3.80 12.00
N MET A 40 3.58 3.85 12.80
CA MET A 40 3.34 4.91 13.79
C MET A 40 3.89 4.56 15.17
N LYS A 41 4.32 3.31 15.36
CA LYS A 41 5.05 2.86 16.54
C LYS A 41 6.37 2.21 16.14
N ASN A 42 7.35 2.35 17.01
CA ASN A 42 8.67 1.71 16.83
C ASN A 42 8.67 0.23 17.20
N ASN A 43 7.58 -0.29 17.80
CA ASN A 43 7.47 -1.69 18.11
C ASN A 43 7.26 -2.49 16.82
N LYS A 44 8.12 -3.47 16.58
CA LYS A 44 8.12 -4.30 15.38
C LYS A 44 7.75 -5.71 15.80
N PRO A 45 6.66 -6.29 15.27
CA PRO A 45 6.34 -7.71 15.46
C PRO A 45 7.58 -8.56 15.17
N GLU A 46 7.86 -9.56 16.01
CA GLU A 46 8.99 -10.47 15.85
C GLU A 46 8.77 -11.41 14.66
N PHE A 47 7.53 -11.88 14.48
CA PHE A 47 7.06 -12.72 13.38
C PHE A 47 6.62 -11.92 12.15
N PRO A 48 6.44 -12.60 10.99
CA PRO A 48 5.97 -11.98 9.76
C PRO A 48 4.56 -11.39 9.89
N VAL A 49 4.37 -10.22 9.29
CA VAL A 49 3.04 -9.61 9.11
C VAL A 49 2.87 -9.31 7.63
N GLU A 50 2.05 -10.10 6.96
CA GLU A 50 1.88 -10.07 5.52
C GLU A 50 0.79 -9.10 5.10
N ILE A 51 1.09 -8.25 4.12
CA ILE A 51 0.14 -7.35 3.49
C ILE A 51 -0.22 -7.91 2.11
N GLU A 52 -1.51 -8.13 1.90
CA GLU A 52 -2.10 -8.55 0.64
C GLU A 52 -3.02 -7.46 0.10
N ILE A 53 -2.95 -7.20 -1.21
CA ILE A 53 -3.80 -6.19 -1.88
C ILE A 53 -4.58 -6.87 -2.99
N LYS A 54 -5.90 -6.77 -2.93
CA LYS A 54 -6.85 -7.32 -3.90
C LYS A 54 -7.62 -6.23 -4.62
N ASN A 55 -7.96 -6.50 -5.87
CA ASN A 55 -8.92 -5.69 -6.61
C ASN A 55 -10.35 -5.93 -6.08
N ALA A 56 -11.30 -5.13 -6.55
CA ALA A 56 -12.72 -5.27 -6.18
C ALA A 56 -13.35 -6.63 -6.55
N GLN A 57 -12.74 -7.35 -7.50
CA GLN A 57 -13.20 -8.64 -8.01
C GLN A 57 -12.57 -9.82 -7.26
N GLY A 58 -11.76 -9.57 -6.22
CA GLY A 58 -11.08 -10.60 -5.42
C GLY A 58 -9.77 -11.11 -6.03
N GLY A 59 -9.33 -10.57 -7.16
CA GLY A 59 -8.03 -10.88 -7.77
C GLY A 59 -6.88 -10.24 -6.98
N THR A 60 -5.91 -11.05 -6.58
CA THR A 60 -4.68 -10.59 -5.92
C THR A 60 -3.85 -9.75 -6.89
N LEU A 61 -3.62 -8.48 -6.53
CA LEU A 61 -2.77 -7.56 -7.28
C LEU A 61 -1.34 -7.61 -6.80
N LEU A 62 -1.16 -7.69 -5.49
CA LEU A 62 0.12 -7.91 -4.84
C LEU A 62 -0.01 -9.12 -3.94
N ASN A 63 0.88 -10.09 -4.15
CA ASN A 63 0.97 -11.26 -3.32
C ASN A 63 1.23 -10.87 -1.86
N PRO A 64 0.76 -11.68 -0.89
CA PRO A 64 1.12 -11.52 0.51
C PRO A 64 2.63 -11.31 0.65
N THR A 65 3.01 -10.16 1.18
CA THR A 65 4.42 -9.77 1.34
C THR A 65 4.57 -9.14 2.71
N ASP A 66 5.66 -9.43 3.41
CA ASP A 66 5.91 -8.90 4.74
C ASP A 66 5.91 -7.36 4.76
N TYR A 67 5.32 -6.77 5.79
CA TYR A 67 5.19 -5.32 5.96
C TYR A 67 6.55 -4.60 5.93
N ARG A 68 7.64 -5.26 6.36
CA ARG A 68 9.00 -4.71 6.38
C ARG A 68 9.50 -4.41 4.97
N ASP A 69 9.03 -5.14 3.96
CA ASP A 69 9.34 -4.88 2.54
C ASP A 69 8.64 -3.60 2.02
N TYR A 70 7.56 -3.19 2.68
CA TYR A 70 6.89 -1.91 2.43
C TYR A 70 7.44 -0.78 3.29
N VAL A 71 8.23 -1.06 4.33
CA VAL A 71 8.93 -0.03 5.12
C VAL A 71 10.10 0.51 4.33
N ARG A 72 10.34 1.82 4.43
CA ARG A 72 11.32 2.50 3.59
C ARG A 72 12.74 2.04 3.93
N THR A 73 13.45 1.51 2.94
CA THR A 73 14.90 1.30 3.01
C THR A 73 15.63 2.60 2.69
N GLU A 74 16.78 2.84 3.32
CA GLU A 74 17.56 4.07 3.13
C GLU A 74 17.94 4.24 1.65
N GLY A 75 17.30 5.20 0.98
CA GLY A 75 17.37 5.46 -0.45
C GLY A 75 16.38 6.56 -0.85
N GLY A 76 16.66 7.28 -1.95
CA GLY A 76 15.88 8.46 -2.38
C GLY A 76 14.36 8.24 -2.51
N TYR A 77 13.60 9.33 -2.71
CA TYR A 77 12.12 9.40 -2.59
C TYR A 77 11.33 8.27 -3.28
N PHE A 78 11.81 7.74 -4.41
CA PHE A 78 11.20 6.63 -5.17
C PHE A 78 11.95 5.28 -5.07
N GLN A 79 13.17 5.26 -4.50
CA GLN A 79 14.01 4.06 -4.41
C GLN A 79 13.78 3.25 -3.13
N GLY A 80 13.22 3.87 -2.10
CA GLY A 80 12.91 3.20 -0.83
C GLY A 80 11.47 2.70 -0.72
N VAL A 81 10.65 2.77 -1.77
CA VAL A 81 9.24 2.32 -1.74
C VAL A 81 9.05 1.08 -2.59
N LYS A 82 8.12 0.21 -2.20
CA LYS A 82 7.79 -0.99 -2.98
C LYS A 82 7.19 -0.56 -4.31
N GLN A 83 7.94 -0.75 -5.38
CA GLN A 83 7.48 -0.41 -6.73
C GLN A 83 6.42 -1.41 -7.18
N VAL A 84 5.31 -0.86 -7.66
CA VAL A 84 4.18 -1.62 -8.18
C VAL A 84 3.74 -0.97 -9.48
N ASN A 85 2.99 -1.68 -10.32
CA ASN A 85 2.50 -1.11 -11.57
C ASN A 85 1.15 -1.72 -11.91
N PHE A 86 0.09 -1.19 -11.29
CA PHE A 86 -1.27 -1.61 -11.60
C PHE A 86 -2.19 -0.40 -11.85
N PRO A 87 -3.13 -0.51 -12.79
CA PRO A 87 -4.06 0.57 -13.10
C PRO A 87 -5.05 0.78 -11.94
N THR A 88 -5.33 2.05 -11.65
CA THR A 88 -6.38 2.48 -10.71
C THR A 88 -7.41 3.27 -11.51
N ASP A 89 -8.69 2.89 -11.47
CA ASP A 89 -9.76 3.57 -12.21
C ASP A 89 -10.91 3.96 -11.28
N ASN A 90 -10.60 4.72 -10.22
CA ASN A 90 -11.53 5.02 -9.13
C ASN A 90 -12.11 3.76 -8.46
N ASN A 91 -11.36 2.66 -8.54
CA ASN A 91 -11.78 1.37 -8.02
C ASN A 91 -11.50 1.26 -6.52
N ARG A 92 -12.34 0.46 -5.86
CA ARG A 92 -12.12 0.05 -4.48
C ARG A 92 -11.16 -1.13 -4.45
N PHE A 93 -10.15 -1.04 -3.60
CA PHE A 93 -9.18 -2.09 -3.35
C PHE A 93 -9.35 -2.57 -1.93
N PHE A 94 -9.17 -3.88 -1.74
CA PHE A 94 -9.20 -4.51 -0.43
C PHE A 94 -7.77 -4.77 0.01
N VAL A 95 -7.45 -4.36 1.23
CA VAL A 95 -6.17 -4.59 1.86
C VAL A 95 -6.40 -5.52 3.04
N THR A 96 -5.73 -6.66 3.03
CA THR A 96 -5.75 -7.61 4.14
C THR A 96 -4.34 -7.66 4.72
N ILE A 97 -4.26 -7.60 6.05
CA ILE A 97 -3.01 -7.71 6.78
C ILE A 97 -3.17 -8.89 7.72
N ASN A 98 -2.30 -9.89 7.60
CA ASN A 98 -2.35 -11.10 8.42
C ASN A 98 -1.04 -11.24 9.16
N ALA A 99 -1.11 -11.46 10.46
CA ALA A 99 0.00 -11.83 11.30
C ALA A 99 0.05 -13.36 11.44
N GLU A 100 1.24 -13.94 11.39
CA GLU A 100 1.43 -15.38 11.60
C GLU A 100 0.99 -15.82 13.01
N GLU A 101 1.25 -14.97 14.01
CA GLU A 101 0.87 -15.18 15.40
C GLU A 101 0.08 -13.97 15.95
N PRO A 102 -0.66 -14.14 17.07
CA PRO A 102 -1.33 -13.02 17.73
C PRO A 102 -0.32 -11.94 18.13
N LEU A 103 -0.62 -10.68 17.78
CA LEU A 103 0.25 -9.55 18.11
C LEU A 103 0.50 -9.43 19.62
N THR A 104 1.76 -9.34 20.02
CA THR A 104 2.13 -9.07 21.42
C THR A 104 1.77 -7.65 21.84
N ASP A 105 1.82 -6.71 20.89
CA ASP A 105 1.55 -5.29 21.05
C ASP A 105 0.73 -4.74 19.89
N GLU A 106 0.20 -3.53 20.03
CA GLU A 106 -0.53 -2.90 18.93
C GLU A 106 0.36 -2.65 17.70
N PHE A 107 -0.16 -3.00 16.52
CA PHE A 107 0.44 -2.70 15.22
C PHE A 107 -0.34 -1.56 14.57
N ILE A 108 0.26 -0.37 14.56
CA ILE A 108 -0.35 0.85 14.02
C ILE A 108 0.56 1.45 12.95
N GLY A 109 -0.06 1.81 11.83
CA GLY A 109 0.65 2.47 10.75
C GLY A 109 -0.28 3.02 9.68
N GLN A 110 0.32 3.48 8.60
CA GLN A 110 -0.40 3.98 7.43
C GLN A 110 0.19 3.37 6.17
N LEU A 111 -0.67 2.73 5.39
CA LEU A 111 -0.33 2.28 4.05
C LEU A 111 -0.60 3.43 3.07
N VAL A 112 0.42 3.84 2.35
CA VAL A 112 0.41 4.96 1.41
C VAL A 112 0.57 4.42 0.00
N PHE A 113 -0.39 4.73 -0.85
CA PHE A 113 -0.41 4.41 -2.27
C PHE A 113 -0.02 5.65 -3.06
N ILE A 114 0.99 5.51 -3.91
CA ILE A 114 1.51 6.56 -4.77
C ILE A 114 0.88 6.36 -6.15
N ILE A 115 0.01 7.27 -6.55
CA ILE A 115 -0.72 7.19 -7.81
C ILE A 115 -0.18 8.26 -8.74
N GLN A 116 0.32 7.84 -9.90
CA GLN A 116 0.63 8.74 -10.99
C GLN A 116 -0.64 8.93 -11.83
N ARG A 117 -1.19 10.15 -11.87
CA ARG A 117 -2.29 10.45 -12.80
C ARG A 117 -1.81 10.26 -14.23
N GLU A 118 -2.63 9.59 -15.04
CA GLU A 118 -2.48 9.70 -16.49
C GLU A 118 -2.77 11.15 -16.87
N GLY A 119 -1.72 11.89 -17.21
CA GLY A 119 -1.88 13.17 -17.88
C GLY A 119 -2.54 12.91 -19.24
N SER A 120 -3.50 13.74 -19.61
CA SER A 120 -3.97 13.88 -20.97
C SER A 120 -2.78 14.27 -21.86
N CYS A 121 -2.01 13.27 -22.30
CA CYS A 121 -0.96 13.44 -23.28
C CYS A 121 -1.62 13.49 -24.65
N GLY A 122 -2.22 14.65 -24.94
CA GLY A 122 -2.32 15.16 -26.31
C GLY A 122 -0.91 15.47 -26.79
N CYS A 123 -0.18 14.47 -27.25
CA CYS A 123 0.94 14.66 -28.15
C CYS A 123 0.46 14.18 -29.51
N ASN A 124 0.17 15.17 -30.37
CA ASN A 124 0.04 15.01 -31.81
C ASN A 124 1.11 14.03 -32.29
N LYS A 125 0.67 12.89 -32.85
CA LYS A 125 1.45 12.24 -33.89
C LYS A 125 0.95 12.85 -35.20
N GLU A 126 1.91 13.47 -35.85
CA GLU A 126 1.87 14.10 -37.17
C GLU A 126 1.13 13.28 -38.23
#